data_AF-A0A7J3MFX3-F1
#
_entry.id   AF-A0A7J3MFX3-F1
#
_cell.length_a   1.000
_cell.length_b   1.000
_cell.length_c   1.000
_cell.angle_alpha   90.00
_cell.angle_beta   90.00
_cell.angle_gamma   90.00
#
_symmetry.space_group_name_H-M   'P 1'
#
loop_
_entity.id
_entity.type
_entity.pdbx_description
1 polymer ?
#
loop_
_entity_poly.entity_id
_entity_poly.type
_entity_poly.pdbx_seq_one_letter_code
_entity_poly.pdbx_strand_id
1 'polypeptide(L)'
;MSSKAQFIVIAAFLISIIVTSLAVSLYLTATQYQEFRYKPWKEIIINIDKDFKRTLTRILALSTRECNKTFTEANPFPPSEFPSFGTKAKENISYWCQVLVQSYPDAGLQLNLIFNGVEGNDRLIYCCWGSSKSFSVIYAKLAINLIDYGLYGYVSEGYIALNALINNIEIKKMGNKAKVNFTLHVEKEYGEPVASLSIENYNFTNQDTLTGWLIGYLNSNNQLQFLEASNITDFKYSAGGNYNIVLNIEDKNINPENLSLWLWIRDERGILVIASTISHLVTEYFYLTVETDPSEIVDIPGEGYYESGASVTLEAPQSVKVDNEHYLFDHWEVKVTGSNGIPVTYKQRKITVYMDDNYTATACYKLKKHS
;
A
#
# COMPACT_ATOMS: atom_id res chain seq x y z
N MET A 1 7.97 45.99 80.11
CA MET A 1 8.26 44.58 79.75
C MET A 1 9.46 44.12 80.56
N SER A 2 9.36 43.06 81.35
CA SER A 2 10.51 42.57 82.12
C SER A 2 11.55 41.96 81.19
N SER A 3 12.84 42.25 81.42
CA SER A 3 13.96 41.73 80.62
C SER A 3 13.94 40.21 80.45
N LYS A 4 13.35 39.50 81.42
CA LYS A 4 13.16 38.03 81.40
C LYS A 4 12.19 37.57 80.30
N ALA A 5 11.10 38.30 80.03
CA ALA A 5 10.14 37.92 78.99
C ALA A 5 10.70 38.14 77.58
N GLN A 6 11.46 39.22 77.37
CA GLN A 6 12.16 39.47 76.10
C GLN A 6 13.25 38.42 75.83
N PHE A 7 13.97 37.98 76.86
CA PHE A 7 14.95 36.92 76.74
C PHE A 7 14.32 35.58 76.31
N ILE A 8 13.15 35.22 76.84
CA ILE A 8 12.45 33.98 76.46
C ILE A 8 12.01 34.02 75.00
N VAL A 9 11.49 35.16 74.54
CA VAL A 9 11.06 35.32 73.13
C VAL A 9 12.26 35.25 72.19
N ILE A 10 13.37 35.93 72.51
CA ILE A 10 14.60 35.90 71.71
C ILE A 10 15.18 34.48 71.68
N ALA A 11 15.19 33.77 72.81
CA ALA A 11 15.65 32.38 72.87
C ALA A 11 14.78 31.45 72.03
N ALA A 12 13.45 31.61 72.06
CA ALA A 12 12.53 30.82 71.25
C ALA A 12 12.73 31.08 69.74
N PHE A 13 12.93 32.34 69.33
CA PHE A 13 13.27 32.67 67.94
C PHE A 13 14.62 32.09 67.52
N LEU A 14 15.65 32.18 68.37
CA LEU A 14 16.96 31.58 68.08
C LEU A 14 16.87 30.07 67.91
N ILE A 15 16.16 29.38 68.81
CA ILE A 15 15.95 27.94 68.71
C ILE A 15 15.18 27.62 67.43
N SER A 16 14.13 28.37 67.10
CA SER A 16 13.36 28.17 65.87
C SER A 16 14.22 28.37 64.62
N ILE A 17 15.09 29.39 64.59
CA ILE A 17 15.99 29.65 63.46
C ILE A 17 17.00 28.50 63.32
N ILE A 18 17.57 28.03 64.43
CA ILE A 18 18.53 26.92 64.43
C ILE A 18 17.86 25.63 63.94
N VAL A 19 16.66 25.32 64.44
CA VAL A 19 15.92 24.12 64.04
C VAL A 19 15.54 24.17 62.57
N THR A 20 15.05 25.30 62.07
CA THR A 20 14.72 25.45 60.64
C THR A 20 15.96 25.36 59.76
N SER A 21 17.07 25.99 60.14
CA SER A 21 18.34 25.91 59.42
C SER A 21 18.86 24.47 59.34
N LEU A 22 18.84 23.76 60.47
CA LEU A 22 19.24 22.35 60.53
C LEU A 22 18.35 21.46 59.67
N ALA A 23 17.03 21.68 59.69
CA ALA A 23 16.09 20.93 58.86
C ALA A 23 16.35 21.14 57.36
N VAL A 24 16.63 22.38 56.93
CA VAL A 24 16.99 22.69 55.54
C VAL A 24 18.31 22.02 55.15
N SER A 25 19.34 22.09 56.01
CA SER A 25 20.62 21.42 55.74
C SER A 25 20.47 19.89 55.66
N LEU A 26 19.68 19.27 56.54
CA LEU A 26 19.42 17.83 56.49
C LEU A 26 18.64 17.44 55.23
N TYR A 27 17.65 18.24 54.84
CA TYR A 27 16.90 18.03 53.61
C TYR A 27 17.80 18.12 52.38
N LEU A 28 18.61 19.20 52.26
CA LEU A 28 19.57 19.37 51.17
C LEU A 28 20.60 18.25 51.11
N THR A 29 21.11 17.83 52.27
CA THR A 29 22.06 16.71 52.37
C THR A 29 21.41 15.41 51.91
N ALA A 30 20.17 15.15 52.30
CA ALA A 30 19.44 13.95 51.90
C ALA A 30 19.13 13.94 50.39
N THR A 31 18.74 15.08 49.81
CA THR A 31 18.50 15.19 48.37
C THR A 31 19.80 15.03 47.58
N GLN A 32 20.89 15.67 48.01
CA GLN A 32 22.21 15.48 47.39
C GLN A 32 22.66 14.02 47.50
N TYR A 33 22.45 13.38 48.65
CA TYR A 33 22.78 11.96 48.84
C TYR A 33 21.99 11.05 47.91
N GLN A 34 20.70 11.35 47.68
CA GLN A 34 19.88 10.62 46.71
C GLN A 34 20.35 10.85 45.28
N GLU A 35 20.71 12.07 44.90
CA GLU A 35 21.31 12.36 43.58
C GLU A 35 22.62 11.60 43.37
N PHE A 36 23.49 11.51 44.37
CA PHE A 36 24.74 10.74 44.28
C PHE A 36 24.54 9.22 44.20
N ARG A 37 23.43 8.69 44.74
CA ARG A 37 23.10 7.25 44.64
C ARG A 37 22.27 6.90 43.40
N TYR A 38 21.51 7.85 42.88
CA TYR A 38 20.71 7.63 41.69
C TYR A 38 21.63 7.46 40.48
N LYS A 39 21.75 6.22 39.99
CA LYS A 39 22.50 5.94 38.78
C LYS A 39 21.52 5.93 37.60
N PRO A 40 21.50 6.96 36.74
CA PRO A 40 20.56 7.07 35.62
C PRO A 40 20.83 6.09 34.46
N TRP A 41 21.59 5.02 34.69
CA TRP A 41 21.99 4.09 33.63
C TRP A 41 20.78 3.47 32.93
N LYS A 42 19.68 3.25 33.66
CA LYS A 42 18.45 2.70 33.11
C LYS A 42 17.81 3.67 32.12
N GLU A 43 17.75 4.94 32.46
CA GLU A 43 17.21 6.02 31.62
C GLU A 43 18.08 6.21 30.38
N ILE A 44 19.41 6.20 30.55
CA ILE A 44 20.37 6.25 29.44
C ILE A 44 20.12 5.09 28.48
N ILE A 45 20.07 3.85 28.99
CA ILE A 45 19.84 2.67 28.16
C ILE A 45 18.49 2.70 27.45
N ILE A 46 17.40 3.06 28.14
CA ILE A 46 16.07 3.17 27.52
C ILE A 46 16.05 4.24 26.43
N ASN A 47 16.74 5.37 26.64
CA ASN A 47 16.84 6.43 25.65
C ASN A 47 17.65 5.97 24.43
N ILE A 48 18.79 5.31 24.64
CA ILE A 48 19.62 4.76 23.56
C ILE A 48 18.84 3.70 22.77
N ASP A 49 18.15 2.76 23.43
CA ASP A 49 17.37 1.70 22.77
C ASP A 49 16.25 2.27 21.88
N LYS A 50 15.51 3.26 22.40
CA LYS A 50 14.46 3.95 21.63
C LYS A 50 15.05 4.71 20.45
N ASP A 51 16.14 5.44 20.67
CA ASP A 51 16.76 6.23 19.61
C ASP A 51 17.44 5.35 18.54
N PHE A 52 17.97 4.19 18.94
CA PHE A 52 18.49 3.19 18.02
C PHE A 52 17.41 2.69 17.06
N LYS A 53 16.26 2.27 17.58
CA LYS A 53 15.11 1.83 16.76
C LYS A 53 14.59 2.95 15.85
N ARG A 54 14.48 4.18 16.36
CA ARG A 54 14.10 5.36 15.58
C ARG A 54 15.11 5.66 14.45
N THR A 55 16.39 5.52 14.74
CA THR A 55 17.47 5.73 13.77
C THR A 55 17.44 4.69 12.68
N LEU A 56 17.29 3.40 13.03
CA LEU A 56 17.13 2.33 12.04
C LEU A 56 15.90 2.54 11.15
N THR A 57 14.77 2.91 11.74
CA THR A 57 13.54 3.25 11.02
C THR A 57 13.80 4.35 9.99
N ARG A 58 14.46 5.45 10.41
CA ARG A 58 14.80 6.56 9.53
C ARG A 58 15.77 6.15 8.42
N ILE A 59 16.79 5.35 8.74
CA ILE A 59 17.75 4.85 7.77
C ILE A 59 17.04 4.00 6.72
N LEU A 60 16.16 3.07 7.11
CA LEU A 60 15.41 2.24 6.18
C LEU A 60 14.47 3.08 5.30
N ALA A 61 13.76 4.05 5.88
CA ALA A 61 12.89 4.96 5.14
C ALA A 61 13.67 5.77 4.08
N LEU A 62 14.84 6.30 4.44
CA LEU A 62 15.70 7.04 3.52
C LEU A 62 16.26 6.13 2.42
N SER A 63 16.80 4.96 2.79
CA SER A 63 17.38 4.03 1.82
C SER A 63 16.36 3.48 0.83
N THR A 64 15.16 3.11 1.28
CA THR A 64 14.08 2.66 0.39
C THR A 64 13.57 3.78 -0.51
N ARG A 65 13.53 5.02 -0.02
CA ARG A 65 13.19 6.21 -0.84
C ARG A 65 14.24 6.48 -1.90
N GLU A 66 15.53 6.48 -1.56
CA GLU A 66 16.60 6.72 -2.54
C GLU A 66 16.67 5.59 -3.57
N CYS A 67 16.40 4.34 -3.17
CA CYS A 67 16.25 3.25 -4.12
C CYS A 67 15.11 3.51 -5.10
N ASN A 68 13.97 4.03 -4.62
CA ASN A 68 12.84 4.39 -5.49
C ASN A 68 13.20 5.44 -6.57
N LYS A 69 14.14 6.34 -6.30
CA LYS A 69 14.58 7.35 -7.29
C LYS A 69 15.37 6.76 -8.44
N THR A 70 15.95 5.56 -8.27
CA THR A 70 16.63 4.87 -9.36
C THR A 70 15.67 4.22 -10.36
N PHE A 71 14.39 4.11 -10.02
CA PHE A 71 13.34 3.66 -10.93
C PHE A 71 13.03 4.81 -11.88
N THR A 72 13.12 4.52 -13.17
CA THR A 72 12.74 5.46 -14.24
C THR A 72 11.79 4.76 -15.18
N GLU A 73 11.06 5.51 -16.00
CA GLU A 73 10.23 4.93 -17.07
C GLU A 73 11.04 3.99 -17.99
N ALA A 74 12.35 4.22 -18.13
CA ALA A 74 13.27 3.41 -18.92
C ALA A 74 13.79 2.15 -18.20
N ASN A 75 13.74 2.12 -16.87
CA ASN A 75 14.06 0.94 -16.06
C ASN A 75 13.07 0.83 -14.89
N PRO A 76 11.87 0.27 -15.16
CA PRO A 76 10.79 0.21 -14.17
C PRO A 76 11.00 -0.90 -13.13
N PHE A 77 12.07 -1.69 -13.24
CA PHE A 77 12.32 -2.85 -12.41
C PHE A 77 13.30 -2.53 -11.27
N PRO A 78 13.14 -3.16 -10.08
CA PRO A 78 14.09 -2.99 -9.00
C PRO A 78 15.48 -3.41 -9.46
N PRO A 79 16.54 -2.65 -9.11
CA PRO A 79 17.89 -3.08 -9.43
C PRO A 79 18.15 -4.45 -8.80
N SER A 80 18.72 -5.37 -9.58
CA SER A 80 19.07 -6.73 -9.14
C SER A 80 20.08 -6.73 -7.99
N GLU A 81 20.79 -5.62 -7.81
CA GLU A 81 21.81 -5.43 -6.79
C GLU A 81 21.53 -4.14 -6.01
N PHE A 82 21.31 -4.27 -4.70
CA PHE A 82 21.18 -3.16 -3.73
C PHE A 82 22.50 -2.66 -3.07
N PRO A 83 23.75 -2.99 -3.51
CA PRO A 83 24.95 -2.83 -2.68
C PRO A 83 25.35 -1.37 -2.42
N SER A 84 24.97 -0.41 -3.26
CA SER A 84 25.32 1.01 -3.06
C SER A 84 24.62 1.65 -1.84
N PHE A 85 23.39 1.20 -1.50
CA PHE A 85 22.63 1.76 -0.38
C PHE A 85 23.10 1.23 0.99
N GLY A 86 23.64 0.01 1.02
CA GLY A 86 24.20 -0.58 2.24
C GLY A 86 25.33 0.28 2.81
N THR A 87 26.18 0.85 1.95
CA THR A 87 27.28 1.74 2.36
C THR A 87 26.75 3.01 3.02
N LYS A 88 25.76 3.68 2.41
CA LYS A 88 25.20 4.92 2.97
C LYS A 88 24.46 4.69 4.29
N ALA A 89 23.77 3.55 4.40
CA ALA A 89 23.12 3.14 5.64
C ALA A 89 24.16 2.92 6.76
N LYS A 90 25.29 2.26 6.45
CA LYS A 90 26.41 2.07 7.38
C LYS A 90 27.06 3.39 7.82
N GLU A 91 27.25 4.33 6.90
CA GLU A 91 27.74 5.68 7.23
C GLU A 91 26.80 6.39 8.21
N ASN A 92 25.50 6.36 7.95
CA ASN A 92 24.49 7.04 8.78
C ASN A 92 24.43 6.45 10.20
N ILE A 93 24.43 5.12 10.36
CA ILE A 93 24.42 4.50 11.69
C ILE A 93 25.74 4.71 12.43
N SER A 94 26.87 4.71 11.72
CA SER A 94 28.19 4.99 12.31
C SER A 94 28.29 6.43 12.81
N TYR A 95 27.77 7.39 12.04
CA TYR A 95 27.68 8.79 12.46
C TYR A 95 26.80 8.95 13.70
N TRP A 96 25.64 8.30 13.73
CA TRP A 96 24.77 8.29 14.91
C TRP A 96 25.48 7.75 16.15
N CYS A 97 26.22 6.63 16.04
CA CYS A 97 27.01 6.10 17.16
C CYS A 97 28.06 7.10 17.67
N GLN A 98 28.76 7.80 16.78
CA GLN A 98 29.74 8.83 17.16
C GLN A 98 29.10 9.98 17.94
N VAL A 99 27.97 10.49 17.45
CA VAL A 99 27.21 11.56 18.13
C VAL A 99 26.67 11.09 19.48
N LEU A 100 26.24 9.83 19.58
CA LEU A 100 25.73 9.26 20.82
C LEU A 100 26.82 9.17 21.89
N VAL A 101 28.02 8.69 21.54
CA VAL A 101 29.18 8.66 22.45
C VAL A 101 29.51 10.08 22.96
N GLN A 102 29.47 11.08 22.08
CA GLN A 102 29.71 12.47 22.46
C GLN A 102 28.60 13.07 23.34
N SER A 103 27.37 12.55 23.27
CA SER A 103 26.22 13.02 24.04
C SER A 103 26.23 12.52 25.49
N TYR A 104 27.00 11.47 25.79
CA TYR A 104 27.11 10.87 27.12
C TYR A 104 28.59 10.76 27.59
N PRO A 105 29.33 11.88 27.69
CA PRO A 105 30.75 11.86 28.01
C PRO A 105 31.05 11.31 29.41
N ASP A 106 30.17 11.54 30.38
CA ASP A 106 30.35 11.15 31.79
C ASP A 106 29.85 9.73 32.10
N ALA A 107 29.43 8.98 31.08
CA ALA A 107 28.86 7.65 31.24
C ALA A 107 29.81 6.51 30.86
N GLY A 108 31.01 6.84 30.35
CA GLY A 108 31.95 5.86 29.82
C GLY A 108 31.31 5.00 28.72
N LEU A 109 30.50 5.63 27.86
CA LEU A 109 29.70 4.95 26.85
C LEU A 109 30.58 4.29 25.78
N GLN A 110 30.48 2.97 25.64
CA GLN A 110 31.06 2.22 24.53
C GLN A 110 29.97 1.51 23.74
N LEU A 111 30.08 1.58 22.42
CA LEU A 111 29.12 1.02 21.48
C LEU A 111 29.83 0.07 20.53
N ASN A 112 29.22 -1.09 20.27
CA ASN A 112 29.65 -1.99 19.22
C ASN A 112 28.44 -2.43 18.38
N LEU A 113 28.47 -2.15 17.09
CA LEU A 113 27.43 -2.55 16.13
C LEU A 113 27.73 -3.94 15.59
N ILE A 114 26.72 -4.79 15.60
CA ILE A 114 26.78 -6.16 15.07
C ILE A 114 25.75 -6.26 13.96
N PHE A 115 26.22 -6.57 12.75
CA PHE A 115 25.39 -6.77 11.58
C PHE A 115 25.24 -8.28 11.29
N ASN A 116 24.12 -8.66 10.67
CA ASN A 116 24.00 -10.02 10.13
C ASN A 116 24.68 -10.05 8.75
N GLY A 117 25.71 -10.86 8.61
CA GLY A 117 26.47 -11.02 7.37
C GLY A 117 27.38 -12.24 7.43
N VAL A 118 27.65 -12.83 6.26
CA VAL A 118 28.80 -13.73 6.07
C VAL A 118 30.01 -12.81 5.82
N GLU A 119 31.19 -13.17 6.34
CA GLU A 119 32.43 -12.37 6.23
C GLU A 119 32.56 -11.69 4.86
N GLY A 120 32.60 -10.34 4.86
CA GLY A 120 32.73 -9.52 3.65
C GLY A 120 31.42 -9.00 3.04
N ASN A 121 30.24 -9.40 3.55
CA ASN A 121 28.95 -8.96 3.04
C ASN A 121 27.96 -8.61 4.17
N ASP A 122 28.41 -7.84 5.16
CA ASP A 122 27.57 -7.31 6.23
C ASP A 122 26.45 -6.45 5.63
N ARG A 123 25.22 -6.96 5.63
CA ARG A 123 24.07 -6.27 5.06
C ARG A 123 23.20 -5.74 6.19
N LEU A 124 23.30 -4.43 6.41
CA LEU A 124 22.45 -3.71 7.34
C LEU A 124 21.00 -3.68 6.84
N ILE A 125 20.80 -3.49 5.54
CA ILE A 125 19.49 -3.40 4.88
C ILE A 125 19.33 -4.57 3.91
N TYR A 126 18.11 -5.13 3.86
CA TYR A 126 17.72 -6.16 2.93
C TYR A 126 16.32 -5.88 2.38
N CYS A 127 16.23 -5.73 1.07
CA CYS A 127 14.97 -5.51 0.35
C CYS A 127 14.80 -6.61 -0.70
N CYS A 128 13.60 -7.19 -0.76
CA CYS A 128 13.20 -8.10 -1.82
C CYS A 128 11.92 -7.54 -2.43
N TRP A 129 12.05 -6.96 -3.62
CA TRP A 129 10.99 -6.26 -4.34
C TRP A 129 10.68 -6.93 -5.66
N GLY A 130 9.53 -6.62 -6.25
CA GLY A 130 9.14 -7.15 -7.56
C GLY A 130 8.65 -8.60 -7.53
N SER A 131 8.10 -9.04 -6.40
CA SER A 131 7.33 -10.28 -6.32
C SER A 131 6.02 -10.05 -5.55
N SER A 132 5.13 -11.05 -5.55
CA SER A 132 3.85 -10.92 -4.85
C SER A 132 4.04 -10.82 -3.34
N LYS A 133 5.12 -11.42 -2.81
CA LYS A 133 5.57 -11.30 -1.43
C LYS A 133 6.85 -10.47 -1.38
N SER A 134 6.71 -9.20 -1.06
CA SER A 134 7.83 -8.26 -0.99
C SER A 134 8.06 -7.74 0.41
N PHE A 135 9.29 -7.34 0.70
CA PHE A 135 9.63 -6.74 1.99
C PHE A 135 10.82 -5.77 1.89
N SER A 136 10.88 -4.88 2.88
CA SER A 136 12.01 -4.01 3.16
C SER A 136 12.35 -4.11 4.64
N VAL A 137 13.61 -4.45 4.94
CA VAL A 137 14.06 -4.78 6.29
C VAL A 137 15.39 -4.11 6.59
N ILE A 138 15.56 -3.65 7.83
CA ILE A 138 16.85 -3.29 8.41
C ILE A 138 17.02 -4.05 9.73
N TYR A 139 18.23 -4.58 9.95
CA TYR A 139 18.55 -5.32 11.17
C TYR A 139 19.95 -5.01 11.68
N ALA A 140 20.06 -4.74 12.98
CA ALA A 140 21.34 -4.62 13.67
C ALA A 140 21.17 -4.89 15.16
N LYS A 141 22.25 -5.36 15.81
CA LYS A 141 22.38 -5.34 17.27
C LYS A 141 23.38 -4.28 17.69
N LEU A 142 23.11 -3.66 18.82
CA LEU A 142 23.98 -2.67 19.44
C LEU A 142 24.36 -3.16 20.84
N ALA A 143 25.62 -3.55 21.00
CA ALA A 143 26.17 -3.82 22.32
C ALA A 143 26.60 -2.49 22.97
N ILE A 144 26.20 -2.31 24.23
CA ILE A 144 26.35 -1.08 25.00
C ILE A 144 27.04 -1.40 26.32
N ASN A 145 28.11 -0.66 26.62
CA ASN A 145 28.70 -0.60 27.96
C ASN A 145 28.61 0.83 28.49
N LEU A 146 28.33 0.97 29.79
CA LEU A 146 28.43 2.22 30.54
C LEU A 146 29.46 2.01 31.65
N ILE A 147 30.74 2.23 31.33
CA ILE A 147 31.88 1.87 32.19
C ILE A 147 31.76 2.56 33.55
N ASP A 148 31.46 3.86 33.56
CA ASP A 148 31.42 4.66 34.78
C ASP A 148 30.25 4.27 35.70
N TYR A 149 29.24 3.60 35.13
CA TYR A 149 28.11 3.05 35.87
C TYR A 149 28.31 1.59 36.30
N GLY A 150 29.31 0.89 35.75
CA GLY A 150 29.58 -0.53 35.97
C GLY A 150 28.65 -1.47 35.18
N LEU A 151 28.03 -0.99 34.10
CA LEU A 151 27.13 -1.78 33.25
C LEU A 151 27.86 -2.27 32.01
N TYR A 152 27.83 -3.58 31.76
CA TYR A 152 28.52 -4.21 30.63
C TYR A 152 27.61 -5.22 29.93
N GLY A 153 27.79 -5.36 28.62
CA GLY A 153 27.17 -6.42 27.83
C GLY A 153 25.68 -6.25 27.60
N TYR A 154 25.12 -5.05 27.80
CA TYR A 154 23.74 -4.79 27.41
C TYR A 154 23.65 -4.84 25.87
N VAL A 155 22.66 -5.55 25.34
CA VAL A 155 22.45 -5.65 23.89
C VAL A 155 21.06 -5.16 23.56
N SER A 156 21.00 -4.12 22.73
CA SER A 156 19.77 -3.67 22.08
C SER A 156 19.65 -4.32 20.71
N GLU A 157 18.50 -4.88 20.39
CA GLU A 157 18.20 -5.43 19.07
C GLU A 157 17.23 -4.52 18.33
N GLY A 158 17.57 -4.22 17.08
CA GLY A 158 16.75 -3.43 16.18
C GLY A 158 16.39 -4.23 14.95
N TYR A 159 15.11 -4.57 14.82
CA TYR A 159 14.52 -5.19 13.64
C TYR A 159 13.33 -4.33 13.22
N ILE A 160 13.45 -3.68 12.06
CA ILE A 160 12.39 -2.83 11.49
C ILE A 160 12.08 -3.37 10.10
N ALA A 161 10.80 -3.56 9.81
CA ALA A 161 10.35 -4.15 8.57
C ALA A 161 9.07 -3.50 8.04
N LEU A 162 8.90 -3.60 6.73
CA LEU A 162 7.62 -3.42 6.06
C LEU A 162 7.46 -4.56 5.05
N ASN A 163 6.37 -5.29 5.16
CA ASN A 163 6.03 -6.46 4.36
C ASN A 163 4.76 -6.16 3.57
N ALA A 164 4.72 -6.61 2.32
CA ALA A 164 3.56 -6.54 1.46
C ALA A 164 3.33 -7.88 0.76
N LEU A 165 2.06 -8.29 0.70
CA LEU A 165 1.63 -9.51 0.05
C LEU A 165 0.40 -9.23 -0.82
N ILE A 166 0.51 -9.49 -2.12
CA ILE A 166 -0.60 -9.42 -3.07
C ILE A 166 -1.18 -10.83 -3.25
N ASN A 167 -2.46 -10.99 -2.96
CA ASN A 167 -3.18 -12.26 -3.02
C ASN A 167 -4.52 -12.10 -3.75
N ASN A 168 -5.12 -13.24 -4.14
CA ASN A 168 -6.48 -13.33 -4.69
C ASN A 168 -6.72 -12.36 -5.85
N ILE A 169 -5.78 -12.28 -6.78
CA ILE A 169 -5.89 -11.43 -7.95
C ILE A 169 -6.85 -12.05 -8.97
N GLU A 170 -7.84 -11.28 -9.38
CA GLU A 170 -8.79 -11.62 -10.43
C GLU A 170 -8.84 -10.48 -11.43
N ILE A 171 -8.71 -10.82 -12.71
CA ILE A 171 -8.68 -9.82 -13.80
C ILE A 171 -9.70 -10.23 -14.85
N LYS A 172 -10.72 -9.40 -15.01
CA LYS A 172 -11.77 -9.57 -16.01
C LYS A 172 -11.56 -8.58 -17.14
N LYS A 173 -11.38 -9.08 -18.36
CA LYS A 173 -11.25 -8.26 -19.56
C LYS A 173 -12.62 -7.99 -20.18
N MET A 174 -12.86 -6.73 -20.57
CA MET A 174 -14.06 -6.24 -21.24
C MET A 174 -13.63 -5.33 -22.40
N GLY A 175 -13.33 -5.92 -23.55
CA GLY A 175 -12.71 -5.20 -24.68
C GLY A 175 -11.39 -4.52 -24.32
N ASN A 176 -11.35 -3.18 -24.41
CA ASN A 176 -10.19 -2.34 -24.04
C ASN A 176 -10.18 -1.95 -22.54
N LYS A 177 -11.03 -2.56 -21.74
CA LYS A 177 -11.14 -2.31 -20.30
C LYS A 177 -10.76 -3.57 -19.54
N ALA A 178 -10.17 -3.41 -18.37
CA ALA A 178 -9.95 -4.48 -17.42
C ALA A 178 -10.45 -4.07 -16.05
N LYS A 179 -11.25 -4.93 -15.43
CA LYS A 179 -11.62 -4.82 -14.03
C LYS A 179 -10.72 -5.75 -13.22
N VAL A 180 -10.01 -5.19 -12.26
CA VAL A 180 -9.02 -5.90 -11.44
C VAL A 180 -9.50 -5.88 -10.00
N ASN A 181 -9.64 -7.06 -9.40
CA ASN A 181 -9.87 -7.23 -7.97
C ASN A 181 -8.66 -7.93 -7.35
N PHE A 182 -8.19 -7.47 -6.21
CA PHE A 182 -7.18 -8.20 -5.45
C PHE A 182 -7.21 -7.85 -3.98
N THR A 183 -6.54 -8.67 -3.19
CA THR A 183 -6.31 -8.45 -1.77
C THR A 183 -4.85 -8.08 -1.53
N LEU A 184 -4.63 -7.02 -0.78
CA LEU A 184 -3.31 -6.58 -0.35
C LEU A 184 -3.20 -6.74 1.17
N HIS A 185 -2.15 -7.41 1.62
CA HIS A 185 -1.85 -7.57 3.03
C HIS A 185 -0.53 -6.84 3.37
N VAL A 186 -0.56 -5.94 4.35
CA VAL A 186 0.58 -5.09 4.72
C VAL A 186 0.82 -5.11 6.23
N GLU A 187 2.04 -5.44 6.61
CA GLU A 187 2.46 -5.56 8.02
C GLU A 187 3.83 -4.91 8.24
N LYS A 188 4.02 -4.37 9.43
CA LYS A 188 5.31 -3.92 9.94
C LYS A 188 6.10 -5.13 10.49
N GLU A 189 7.15 -4.85 11.24
CA GLU A 189 7.81 -5.86 12.07
C GLU A 189 6.83 -6.54 13.04
N TYR A 190 7.12 -7.81 13.36
CA TYR A 190 6.38 -8.62 14.33
C TYR A 190 4.89 -8.84 14.02
N GLY A 191 4.47 -8.67 12.76
CA GLY A 191 3.09 -8.87 12.34
C GLY A 191 2.14 -7.75 12.78
N GLU A 192 2.67 -6.57 13.12
CA GLU A 192 1.82 -5.41 13.40
C GLU A 192 1.14 -4.94 12.10
N PRO A 193 -0.20 -4.89 12.04
CA PRO A 193 -0.90 -4.54 10.81
C PRO A 193 -0.74 -3.05 10.48
N VAL A 194 -0.52 -2.75 9.21
CA VAL A 194 -0.58 -1.37 8.71
C VAL A 194 -2.03 -1.06 8.37
N ALA A 195 -2.70 -0.24 9.19
CA ALA A 195 -4.11 0.18 9.00
C ALA A 195 -4.26 1.60 8.44
N SER A 196 -3.14 2.27 8.17
CA SER A 196 -3.07 3.69 7.83
C SER A 196 -3.19 3.98 6.32
N LEU A 197 -3.29 2.95 5.46
CA LEU A 197 -3.42 3.17 4.02
C LEU A 197 -4.85 3.62 3.69
N SER A 198 -4.97 4.71 2.93
CA SER A 198 -6.24 5.24 2.44
C SER A 198 -6.06 5.77 1.02
N ILE A 199 -7.16 5.97 0.29
CA ILE A 199 -7.12 6.56 -1.06
C ILE A 199 -6.62 8.01 -1.05
N GLU A 200 -6.77 8.72 0.07
CA GLU A 200 -6.27 10.08 0.26
C GLU A 200 -4.73 10.13 0.30
N ASN A 201 -4.09 9.01 0.66
CA ASN A 201 -2.65 8.86 0.62
C ASN A 201 -2.14 8.49 -0.79
N TYR A 202 -2.94 8.65 -1.85
CA TYR A 202 -2.46 8.51 -3.23
C TYR A 202 -1.75 9.81 -3.66
N ASN A 203 -0.41 9.81 -3.78
CA ASN A 203 0.28 11.00 -4.29
C ASN A 203 1.57 10.68 -5.07
N PHE A 204 1.58 11.05 -6.35
CA PHE A 204 2.75 10.94 -7.24
C PHE A 204 3.59 12.23 -7.30
N THR A 205 3.05 13.37 -6.84
CA THR A 205 3.56 14.69 -7.28
C THR A 205 4.92 15.09 -6.73
N ASN A 206 5.49 14.38 -5.75
CA ASN A 206 6.87 14.56 -5.34
C ASN A 206 7.46 13.24 -4.85
N GLN A 207 8.54 12.78 -5.50
CA GLN A 207 9.35 11.64 -5.05
C GLN A 207 9.86 11.79 -3.59
N ASP A 208 9.83 13.01 -3.05
CA ASP A 208 10.22 13.36 -1.69
C ASP A 208 9.07 13.30 -0.64
N THR A 209 7.80 13.25 -1.05
CA THR A 209 6.62 13.25 -0.14
C THR A 209 5.62 12.13 -0.40
N LEU A 210 6.05 11.01 -0.98
CA LEU A 210 5.24 9.80 -0.97
C LEU A 210 4.86 9.52 0.50
N THR A 211 3.57 9.58 0.79
CA THR A 211 2.91 8.98 1.95
C THR A 211 1.77 8.20 1.32
N GLY A 212 1.67 6.89 1.59
CA GLY A 212 0.68 6.00 0.99
C GLY A 212 1.17 5.14 -0.17
N TRP A 213 0.39 5.04 -1.25
CA TRP A 213 0.55 3.96 -2.21
C TRP A 213 0.29 4.38 -3.66
N LEU A 214 0.83 3.61 -4.58
CA LEU A 214 0.73 3.82 -6.03
C LEU A 214 0.62 2.47 -6.72
N ILE A 215 -0.22 2.40 -7.75
CA ILE A 215 -0.41 1.19 -8.57
C ILE A 215 -0.05 1.53 -10.01
N GLY A 216 0.74 0.67 -10.63
CA GLY A 216 0.98 0.68 -12.05
C GLY A 216 0.77 -0.69 -12.67
N TYR A 217 0.69 -0.72 -13.99
CA TYR A 217 0.65 -1.95 -14.77
C TYR A 217 1.59 -1.87 -15.96
N LEU A 218 2.03 -3.02 -16.46
CA LEU A 218 2.76 -3.10 -17.72
C LEU A 218 1.77 -3.26 -18.88
N ASN A 219 1.88 -2.38 -19.86
CA ASN A 219 1.14 -2.51 -21.12
C ASN A 219 1.77 -3.60 -22.02
N SER A 220 1.18 -3.83 -23.20
CA SER A 220 1.65 -4.80 -24.19
C SER A 220 3.08 -4.55 -24.70
N ASN A 221 3.60 -3.33 -24.54
CA ASN A 221 4.96 -2.94 -24.90
C ASN A 221 5.94 -3.03 -23.72
N ASN A 222 5.54 -3.63 -22.60
CA ASN A 222 6.30 -3.67 -21.34
C ASN A 222 6.64 -2.28 -20.77
N GLN A 223 5.84 -1.27 -21.08
CA GLN A 223 5.98 0.07 -20.51
C GLN A 223 5.10 0.18 -19.28
N LEU A 224 5.65 0.73 -18.20
CA LEU A 224 4.93 0.97 -16.96
C LEU A 224 3.97 2.15 -17.12
N GLN A 225 2.70 1.91 -16.85
CA GLN A 225 1.63 2.90 -16.82
C GLN A 225 1.11 3.02 -15.39
N PHE A 226 1.05 4.24 -14.85
CA PHE A 226 0.53 4.48 -13.51
C PHE A 226 -0.98 4.73 -13.57
N LEU A 227 -1.70 4.17 -12.61
CA LEU A 227 -3.15 4.35 -12.48
C LEU A 227 -3.44 5.58 -11.64
N GLU A 228 -4.37 6.43 -12.07
CA GLU A 228 -4.85 7.55 -11.28
C GLU A 228 -5.78 7.07 -10.16
N ALA A 229 -6.00 7.92 -9.14
CA ALA A 229 -6.97 7.63 -8.09
C ALA A 229 -8.40 7.39 -8.64
N SER A 230 -8.74 8.00 -9.78
CA SER A 230 -10.03 7.81 -10.47
C SER A 230 -10.23 6.38 -11.01
N ASN A 231 -9.14 5.64 -11.26
CA ASN A 231 -9.21 4.24 -11.67
C ASN A 231 -9.59 3.31 -10.51
N ILE A 232 -9.62 3.81 -9.28
CA ILE A 232 -9.74 3.02 -8.06
C ILE A 232 -11.17 3.15 -7.56
N THR A 233 -11.97 2.13 -7.85
CA THR A 233 -13.40 2.16 -7.55
C THR A 233 -13.75 1.71 -6.15
N ASP A 234 -12.91 0.86 -5.54
CA ASP A 234 -13.08 0.42 -4.16
C ASP A 234 -11.72 0.23 -3.50
N PHE A 235 -11.58 0.74 -2.28
CA PHE A 235 -10.40 0.59 -1.44
C PHE A 235 -10.86 0.45 0.00
N LYS A 236 -10.88 -0.78 0.52
CA LYS A 236 -11.47 -1.08 1.83
C LYS A 236 -10.51 -1.83 2.73
N TYR A 237 -10.24 -1.25 3.89
CA TYR A 237 -9.55 -1.96 4.97
C TYR A 237 -10.46 -3.02 5.59
N SER A 238 -10.01 -4.28 5.58
CA SER A 238 -10.75 -5.46 6.03
C SER A 238 -10.24 -6.03 7.36
N ALA A 239 -9.49 -5.22 8.12
CA ALA A 239 -8.78 -5.59 9.36
C ALA A 239 -7.52 -6.44 9.17
N GLY A 240 -6.65 -6.42 10.18
CA GLY A 240 -5.41 -7.21 10.23
C GLY A 240 -4.43 -6.91 9.09
N GLY A 241 -4.34 -5.64 8.64
CA GLY A 241 -3.44 -5.26 7.56
C GLY A 241 -3.96 -5.62 6.16
N ASN A 242 -5.17 -6.17 6.04
CA ASN A 242 -5.76 -6.57 4.76
C ASN A 242 -6.57 -5.44 4.12
N TYR A 243 -6.43 -5.30 2.81
CA TYR A 243 -7.14 -4.33 1.97
C TYR A 243 -7.73 -5.05 0.77
N ASN A 244 -9.00 -4.80 0.50
CA ASN A 244 -9.66 -5.20 -0.73
C ASN A 244 -9.63 -4.01 -1.69
N ILE A 245 -9.08 -4.23 -2.88
CA ILE A 245 -8.86 -3.17 -3.87
C ILE A 245 -9.50 -3.58 -5.19
N VAL A 246 -10.32 -2.67 -5.75
CA VAL A 246 -10.97 -2.84 -7.05
C VAL A 246 -10.60 -1.68 -7.96
N LEU A 247 -10.02 -2.01 -9.11
CA LEU A 247 -9.53 -1.07 -10.11
C LEU A 247 -10.22 -1.28 -11.46
N ASN A 248 -10.43 -0.19 -12.18
CA ASN A 248 -10.84 -0.20 -13.58
C ASN A 248 -9.73 0.44 -14.43
N ILE A 249 -9.17 -0.34 -15.34
CA ILE A 249 -8.15 0.08 -16.29
C ILE A 249 -8.81 0.23 -17.65
N GLU A 250 -8.60 1.36 -18.31
CA GLU A 250 -9.05 1.62 -19.68
C GLU A 250 -7.84 1.96 -20.54
N ASP A 251 -7.29 0.95 -21.20
CA ASP A 251 -6.15 1.10 -22.10
C ASP A 251 -6.28 0.12 -23.28
N LYS A 252 -6.11 0.67 -24.49
CA LYS A 252 -6.14 -0.08 -25.75
C LYS A 252 -4.94 -1.01 -25.90
N ASN A 253 -3.87 -0.76 -25.15
CA ASN A 253 -2.64 -1.53 -25.16
C ASN A 253 -2.52 -2.49 -23.97
N ILE A 254 -3.63 -2.84 -23.30
CA ILE A 254 -3.60 -3.92 -22.31
C ILE A 254 -3.14 -5.21 -22.99
N ASN A 255 -2.15 -5.87 -22.41
CA ASN A 255 -1.69 -7.16 -22.91
C ASN A 255 -2.86 -8.17 -22.92
N PRO A 256 -3.09 -8.87 -24.04
CA PRO A 256 -4.26 -9.73 -24.20
C PRO A 256 -4.26 -10.98 -23.31
N GLU A 257 -3.09 -11.44 -22.84
CA GLU A 257 -2.95 -12.73 -22.15
C GLU A 257 -2.78 -12.58 -20.64
N ASN A 258 -1.99 -11.60 -20.20
CA ASN A 258 -1.71 -11.37 -18.79
C ASN A 258 -1.61 -9.87 -18.49
N LEU A 259 -1.84 -9.51 -17.23
CA LEU A 259 -1.59 -8.16 -16.74
C LEU A 259 -0.61 -8.25 -15.57
N SER A 260 0.49 -7.52 -15.68
CA SER A 260 1.45 -7.35 -14.58
C SER A 260 1.07 -6.11 -13.80
N LEU A 261 0.81 -6.25 -12.50
CA LEU A 261 0.56 -5.16 -11.57
C LEU A 261 1.78 -4.91 -10.71
N TRP A 262 2.03 -3.64 -10.41
CA TRP A 262 3.10 -3.15 -9.57
C TRP A 262 2.54 -2.20 -8.53
N LEU A 263 2.90 -2.42 -7.27
CA LEU A 263 2.40 -1.68 -6.13
C LEU A 263 3.57 -1.13 -5.33
N TRP A 264 3.60 0.19 -5.19
CA TRP A 264 4.47 0.89 -4.26
C TRP A 264 3.66 1.18 -3.01
N ILE A 265 4.12 0.70 -1.86
CA ILE A 265 3.40 0.81 -0.59
C ILE A 265 4.32 1.45 0.43
N ARG A 266 3.88 2.55 1.03
CA ARG A 266 4.61 3.25 2.07
C ARG A 266 3.76 3.42 3.32
N ASP A 267 4.35 3.05 4.45
CA ASP A 267 3.71 3.23 5.76
C ASP A 267 3.91 4.65 6.32
N GLU A 268 3.33 4.92 7.49
CA GLU A 268 3.43 6.23 8.16
C GLU A 268 4.85 6.58 8.64
N ARG A 269 5.76 5.61 8.69
CA ARG A 269 7.17 5.82 9.05
C ARG A 269 8.00 6.25 7.84
N GLY A 270 7.39 6.21 6.65
CA GLY A 270 8.03 6.53 5.39
C GLY A 270 8.82 5.38 4.79
N ILE A 271 8.68 4.15 5.31
CA ILE A 271 9.33 2.97 4.75
C ILE A 271 8.55 2.53 3.50
N LEU A 272 9.24 2.30 2.39
CA LEU A 272 8.63 1.87 1.14
C LEU A 272 8.91 0.38 0.89
N VAL A 273 7.93 -0.34 0.36
CA VAL A 273 8.07 -1.68 -0.24
C VAL A 273 7.43 -1.69 -1.63
N ILE A 274 8.02 -2.43 -2.57
CA ILE A 274 7.47 -2.59 -3.93
C ILE A 274 7.10 -4.05 -4.17
N ALA A 275 5.82 -4.32 -4.33
CA ALA A 275 5.27 -5.63 -4.67
C ALA A 275 4.83 -5.67 -6.14
N SER A 276 4.88 -6.84 -6.76
CA SER A 276 4.33 -7.03 -8.10
C SER A 276 3.71 -8.40 -8.26
N THR A 277 2.77 -8.52 -9.18
CA THR A 277 2.16 -9.81 -9.50
C THR A 277 1.77 -9.83 -10.97
N ILE A 278 1.65 -11.02 -11.52
CA ILE A 278 1.15 -11.24 -12.87
C ILE A 278 0.00 -12.22 -12.80
N SER A 279 -1.11 -11.91 -13.46
CA SER A 279 -2.26 -12.81 -13.58
C SER A 279 -2.75 -12.84 -15.01
N HIS A 280 -3.24 -14.01 -15.42
CA HIS A 280 -3.92 -14.17 -16.69
C HIS A 280 -5.21 -13.37 -16.71
N LEU A 281 -5.54 -12.78 -17.86
CA LEU A 281 -6.86 -12.19 -18.06
C LEU A 281 -7.86 -13.30 -18.35
N VAL A 282 -9.00 -13.25 -17.67
CA VAL A 282 -10.16 -14.06 -18.02
C VAL A 282 -11.07 -13.20 -18.87
N THR A 283 -11.26 -13.59 -20.13
CA THR A 283 -12.24 -12.98 -21.03
C THR A 283 -13.58 -13.69 -20.84
N GLU A 284 -14.60 -12.95 -20.46
CA GLU A 284 -15.97 -13.45 -20.41
C GLU A 284 -16.59 -13.38 -21.82
N TYR A 285 -17.39 -14.38 -22.17
CA TYR A 285 -18.13 -14.43 -23.44
C TYR A 285 -19.64 -14.45 -23.15
N PHE A 286 -20.39 -13.71 -23.95
CA PHE A 286 -21.85 -13.70 -23.94
C PHE A 286 -22.39 -14.16 -25.28
N TYR A 287 -23.52 -14.86 -25.25
CA TYR A 287 -24.20 -15.34 -26.45
C TYR A 287 -25.27 -14.33 -26.87
N LEU A 288 -25.27 -13.96 -28.15
CA LEU A 288 -26.33 -13.20 -28.79
C LEU A 288 -27.17 -14.15 -29.64
N THR A 289 -28.43 -14.33 -29.27
CA THR A 289 -29.43 -15.04 -30.08
C THR A 289 -30.11 -14.05 -31.01
N VAL A 290 -30.26 -14.41 -32.29
CA VAL A 290 -30.95 -13.56 -33.29
C VAL A 290 -32.17 -14.30 -33.82
N GLU A 291 -33.35 -13.73 -33.58
CA GLU A 291 -34.63 -14.32 -33.94
C GLU A 291 -35.43 -13.40 -34.87
N THR A 292 -36.49 -13.96 -35.46
CA THR A 292 -37.49 -13.22 -36.22
C THR A 292 -38.88 -13.45 -35.64
N ASP A 293 -39.77 -12.47 -35.82
CA ASP A 293 -41.20 -12.59 -35.56
C ASP A 293 -41.99 -12.07 -36.77
N PRO A 294 -42.72 -12.91 -37.54
CA PRO A 294 -42.86 -14.36 -37.35
C PRO A 294 -41.53 -15.13 -37.44
N SER A 295 -41.43 -16.25 -36.73
CA SER A 295 -40.21 -17.04 -36.63
C SER A 295 -39.80 -17.70 -37.94
N GLU A 296 -38.48 -17.83 -38.13
CA GLU A 296 -37.82 -18.53 -39.23
C GLU A 296 -38.16 -17.99 -40.65
N ILE A 297 -38.60 -16.73 -40.76
CA ILE A 297 -38.91 -16.14 -42.09
C ILE A 297 -37.65 -15.66 -42.84
N VAL A 298 -36.57 -15.35 -42.13
CA VAL A 298 -35.27 -14.99 -42.71
C VAL A 298 -34.15 -15.22 -41.69
N ASP A 299 -32.99 -15.69 -42.16
CA ASP A 299 -31.78 -15.75 -41.35
C ASP A 299 -31.08 -14.39 -41.37
N ILE A 300 -30.92 -13.78 -40.19
CA ILE A 300 -30.19 -12.53 -40.02
C ILE A 300 -28.82 -12.86 -39.40
N PRO A 301 -27.70 -12.57 -40.09
CA PRO A 301 -26.37 -12.88 -39.56
C PRO A 301 -26.05 -12.02 -38.33
N GLY A 302 -25.30 -12.60 -37.39
CA GLY A 302 -24.87 -11.92 -36.15
C GLY A 302 -25.19 -12.69 -34.86
N GLU A 303 -25.73 -13.90 -34.95
CA GLU A 303 -25.82 -14.82 -33.81
C GLU A 303 -24.45 -15.45 -33.49
N GLY A 304 -24.16 -15.59 -32.20
CA GLY A 304 -22.93 -16.26 -31.75
C GLY A 304 -22.42 -15.83 -30.36
N TYR A 305 -21.26 -16.37 -29.99
CA TYR A 305 -20.52 -15.94 -28.81
C TYR A 305 -19.66 -14.72 -29.13
N TYR A 306 -19.78 -13.69 -28.29
CA TYR A 306 -19.04 -12.45 -28.38
C TYR A 306 -18.33 -12.17 -27.07
N GLU A 307 -17.14 -11.59 -27.14
CA GLU A 307 -16.43 -11.13 -25.94
C GLU A 307 -17.25 -10.07 -25.21
N SER A 308 -17.17 -10.07 -23.88
CA SER A 308 -17.72 -9.01 -23.04
C SER A 308 -17.21 -7.63 -23.50
N GLY A 309 -18.14 -6.70 -23.68
CA GLY A 309 -17.91 -5.34 -24.20
C GLY A 309 -17.85 -5.23 -25.72
N ALA A 310 -18.02 -6.31 -26.47
CA ALA A 310 -18.10 -6.25 -27.93
C ALA A 310 -19.36 -5.50 -28.39
N SER A 311 -19.28 -4.80 -29.53
CA SER A 311 -20.42 -4.14 -30.17
C SER A 311 -20.78 -4.90 -31.44
N VAL A 312 -21.92 -5.57 -31.45
CA VAL A 312 -22.40 -6.38 -32.59
C VAL A 312 -23.41 -5.56 -33.38
N THR A 313 -23.17 -5.41 -34.68
CA THR A 313 -24.10 -4.70 -35.57
C THR A 313 -25.00 -5.70 -36.29
N LEU A 314 -26.31 -5.57 -36.10
CA LEU A 314 -27.32 -6.37 -36.79
C LEU A 314 -28.02 -5.49 -37.85
N GLU A 315 -28.33 -6.05 -39.01
CA GLU A 315 -29.13 -5.36 -40.04
C GLU A 315 -30.22 -6.28 -40.59
N ALA A 316 -31.47 -5.92 -40.33
CA ALA A 316 -32.64 -6.63 -40.85
C ALA A 316 -32.94 -6.21 -42.31
N PRO A 317 -33.26 -7.17 -43.20
CA PRO A 317 -33.79 -6.88 -44.53
C PRO A 317 -35.08 -6.04 -44.44
N GLN A 318 -35.21 -5.02 -45.30
CA GLN A 318 -36.39 -4.16 -45.31
C GLN A 318 -37.68 -4.92 -45.64
N SER A 319 -37.58 -5.90 -46.54
CA SER A 319 -38.69 -6.77 -46.93
C SER A 319 -38.21 -8.19 -47.15
N VAL A 320 -39.01 -9.14 -46.72
CA VAL A 320 -38.77 -10.58 -46.90
C VAL A 320 -39.99 -11.16 -47.61
N LYS A 321 -39.76 -12.08 -48.55
CA LYS A 321 -40.83 -12.81 -49.22
C LYS A 321 -40.69 -14.29 -48.85
N VAL A 322 -41.72 -14.83 -48.23
CA VAL A 322 -41.84 -16.25 -47.90
C VAL A 322 -43.12 -16.74 -48.56
N ASP A 323 -43.01 -17.72 -49.46
CA ASP A 323 -44.10 -18.19 -50.31
C ASP A 323 -44.82 -17.05 -51.07
N ASN A 324 -46.12 -16.84 -50.78
CA ASN A 324 -46.96 -15.80 -51.36
C ASN A 324 -47.13 -14.56 -50.44
N GLU A 325 -46.44 -14.54 -49.31
CA GLU A 325 -46.55 -13.48 -48.32
C GLU A 325 -45.35 -12.54 -48.38
N HIS A 326 -45.64 -11.24 -48.25
CA HIS A 326 -44.63 -10.19 -48.21
C HIS A 326 -44.59 -9.58 -46.82
N TYR A 327 -43.46 -9.71 -46.15
CA TYR A 327 -43.21 -9.17 -44.82
C TYR A 327 -42.39 -7.89 -44.93
N LEU A 328 -42.77 -6.85 -44.18
CA LEU A 328 -42.02 -5.60 -44.05
C LEU A 328 -41.47 -5.49 -42.63
N PHE A 329 -40.20 -5.14 -42.52
CA PHE A 329 -39.59 -4.91 -41.22
C PHE A 329 -40.32 -3.77 -40.48
N ASP A 330 -40.63 -3.98 -39.19
CA ASP A 330 -41.30 -2.98 -38.35
C ASP A 330 -40.37 -2.44 -37.26
N HIS A 331 -39.70 -3.30 -36.50
CA HIS A 331 -38.74 -2.93 -35.45
C HIS A 331 -37.91 -4.12 -34.97
N TRP A 332 -36.87 -3.85 -34.19
CA TRP A 332 -36.19 -4.81 -33.35
C TRP A 332 -36.68 -4.74 -31.92
N GLU A 333 -36.74 -5.87 -31.24
CA GLU A 333 -36.85 -6.00 -29.78
C GLU A 333 -35.58 -6.66 -29.25
N VAL A 334 -34.88 -6.03 -28.30
CA VAL A 334 -33.68 -6.59 -27.67
C VAL A 334 -33.90 -6.72 -26.16
N LYS A 335 -33.64 -7.90 -25.61
CA LYS A 335 -33.78 -8.16 -24.17
C LYS A 335 -32.68 -9.09 -23.66
N VAL A 336 -32.38 -9.00 -22.37
CA VAL A 336 -31.49 -9.97 -21.71
C VAL A 336 -32.17 -11.35 -21.73
N THR A 337 -31.45 -12.36 -22.21
CA THR A 337 -31.96 -13.72 -22.37
C THR A 337 -32.40 -14.29 -21.02
N GLY A 338 -33.63 -14.83 -20.96
CA GLY A 338 -34.19 -15.40 -19.73
C GLY A 338 -34.67 -14.37 -18.69
N SER A 339 -34.58 -13.07 -18.99
CA SER A 339 -35.16 -12.03 -18.13
C SER A 339 -36.64 -11.80 -18.43
N ASN A 340 -37.41 -11.43 -17.39
CA ASN A 340 -38.80 -10.93 -17.53
C ASN A 340 -38.84 -9.42 -17.81
N GLY A 341 -37.71 -8.82 -18.20
CA GLY A 341 -37.63 -7.38 -18.47
C GLY A 341 -38.42 -6.98 -19.73
N ILE A 342 -38.79 -5.70 -19.80
CA ILE A 342 -39.40 -5.13 -21.01
C ILE A 342 -38.31 -5.03 -22.08
N PRO A 343 -38.53 -5.54 -23.31
CA PRO A 343 -37.56 -5.41 -24.39
C PRO A 343 -37.33 -3.94 -24.74
N VAL A 344 -36.10 -3.61 -25.15
CA VAL A 344 -35.80 -2.31 -25.74
C VAL A 344 -36.15 -2.37 -27.23
N THR A 345 -37.00 -1.46 -27.67
CA THR A 345 -37.47 -1.40 -29.06
C THR A 345 -36.65 -0.43 -29.91
N TYR A 346 -36.20 -0.87 -31.09
CA TYR A 346 -35.50 -0.04 -32.06
C TYR A 346 -36.22 -0.03 -33.40
N LYS A 347 -36.58 1.15 -33.91
CA LYS A 347 -37.28 1.30 -35.21
C LYS A 347 -36.35 1.27 -36.43
N GLN A 348 -35.05 1.31 -36.22
CA GLN A 348 -34.06 1.31 -37.29
C GLN A 348 -33.78 -0.13 -37.75
N ARG A 349 -33.60 -0.36 -39.06
CA ARG A 349 -33.24 -1.69 -39.58
C ARG A 349 -31.87 -2.18 -39.07
N LYS A 350 -30.96 -1.22 -38.90
CA LYS A 350 -29.60 -1.45 -38.43
C LYS A 350 -29.49 -1.01 -36.98
N ILE A 351 -29.06 -1.92 -36.12
CA ILE A 351 -28.89 -1.69 -34.68
C ILE A 351 -27.52 -2.16 -34.23
N THR A 352 -27.09 -1.70 -33.05
CA THR A 352 -25.86 -2.16 -32.41
C THR A 352 -26.20 -2.66 -31.01
N VAL A 353 -25.87 -3.91 -30.73
CA VAL A 353 -26.03 -4.55 -29.42
C VAL A 353 -24.67 -4.53 -28.72
N TYR A 354 -24.63 -3.96 -27.53
CA TYR A 354 -23.45 -3.97 -26.66
C TYR A 354 -23.50 -5.22 -25.78
N MET A 355 -22.50 -6.09 -25.89
CA MET A 355 -22.48 -7.40 -25.27
C MET A 355 -21.94 -7.32 -23.83
N ASP A 356 -22.79 -6.97 -22.87
CA ASP A 356 -22.51 -7.01 -21.43
C ASP A 356 -23.29 -8.09 -20.66
N ASP A 357 -24.17 -8.81 -21.35
CA ASP A 357 -24.90 -9.99 -20.89
C ASP A 357 -25.30 -10.84 -22.11
N ASN A 358 -25.95 -11.99 -21.89
CA ASN A 358 -26.60 -12.75 -22.95
C ASN A 358 -27.86 -12.02 -23.41
N TYR A 359 -28.00 -11.82 -24.72
CA TYR A 359 -29.13 -11.09 -25.31
C TYR A 359 -29.89 -11.94 -26.32
N THR A 360 -31.20 -11.71 -26.40
CA THR A 360 -32.04 -12.12 -27.52
C THR A 360 -32.47 -10.87 -28.29
N ALA A 361 -32.14 -10.80 -29.57
CA ALA A 361 -32.57 -9.75 -30.49
C ALA A 361 -33.56 -10.32 -31.51
N THR A 362 -34.82 -9.88 -31.44
CA THR A 362 -35.90 -10.34 -32.33
C THR A 362 -36.23 -9.25 -33.35
N ALA A 363 -36.12 -9.56 -34.65
CA ALA A 363 -36.59 -8.69 -35.72
C ALA A 363 -38.07 -8.93 -35.98
N CYS A 364 -38.91 -7.95 -35.69
CA CYS A 364 -40.35 -8.01 -35.87
C CYS A 364 -40.76 -7.49 -37.24
N TYR A 365 -41.56 -8.28 -37.95
CA TYR A 365 -42.08 -8.01 -39.29
C TYR A 365 -43.61 -7.97 -39.31
N LYS A 366 -44.16 -7.18 -40.23
CA LYS A 366 -45.60 -7.10 -40.46
C LYS A 366 -45.95 -7.55 -41.88
N LEU A 367 -47.03 -8.32 -41.99
CA LEU A 367 -47.55 -8.75 -43.28
C LEU A 367 -48.05 -7.53 -44.08
N LYS A 368 -47.52 -7.37 -45.30
CA LYS A 368 -47.94 -6.35 -46.26
C LYS A 368 -49.27 -6.80 -46.88
N LYS A 369 -50.39 -6.25 -46.40
CA LYS A 369 -51.70 -6.46 -47.02
C LYS A 369 -51.67 -5.93 -48.46
N HIS A 370 -52.04 -6.77 -49.43
CA HIS A 370 -52.37 -6.32 -50.78
C HIS A 370 -53.63 -5.46 -50.69
N SER A 371 -53.44 -4.14 -50.79
CA SER A 371 -54.49 -3.16 -51.02
C SER A 371 -54.86 -3.12 -52.49
#